data_AF-A0A9E0NW10-F1
#
_entry.id   AF-A0A9E0NW10-F1
#
_cell.length_a   1.000
_cell.length_b   1.000
_cell.length_c   1.000
_cell.angle_alpha   90.00
_cell.angle_beta   90.00
_cell.angle_gamma   90.00
#
_symmetry.space_group_name_H-M   'P 1'
#
loop_
_entity.id
_entity.type
_entity.pdbx_description
1 polymer ?
#
loop_
_entity_poly.entity_id
_entity_poly.type
_entity_poly.pdbx_seq_one_letter_code
_entity_poly.pdbx_strand_id
1 'polypeptide(L)'
;MILYLDTSTPVARVCLDDSSYEKQLNRDMARDILKFLEECLAQKNATWQDLAALAVFAGPGSFTGLRIGATVMNTLSDSLSIPIISQRNSDDSKTDQGDQDWRGRALVRINNKENDKIAQPFYGAGPNITKPRK
;
A
#
# COMPACT_ATOMS: atom_id res chain seq x y z
N MET A 1 -2.88 10.64 -11.83
CA MET A 1 -2.23 10.66 -10.51
C MET A 1 -2.03 9.24 -10.00
N ILE A 2 -0.95 8.97 -9.29
CA ILE A 2 -0.69 7.66 -8.66
C ILE A 2 -0.82 7.80 -7.14
N LEU A 3 -1.57 6.88 -6.52
CA LEU A 3 -1.73 6.81 -5.08
C LEU A 3 -0.90 5.66 -4.50
N TYR A 4 0.01 6.00 -3.60
CA TYR A 4 0.82 5.06 -2.83
C TYR A 4 0.30 4.97 -1.41
N LEU A 5 0.03 3.77 -0.90
CA LEU A 5 -0.42 3.54 0.47
C LEU A 5 0.52 2.61 1.23
N ASP A 6 0.97 3.05 2.41
CA ASP A 6 1.68 2.22 3.39
C ASP A 6 0.94 2.24 4.74
N THR A 7 0.59 1.04 5.20
CA THR A 7 -0.10 0.75 6.47
C THR A 7 0.65 -0.30 7.30
N SER A 8 1.95 -0.49 7.01
CA SER A 8 2.83 -1.43 7.74
C SER A 8 3.04 -1.06 9.21
N THR A 9 2.72 0.18 9.60
CA THR A 9 2.87 0.69 10.96
C THR A 9 1.54 1.27 11.47
N PRO A 10 1.41 1.65 12.76
CA PRO A 10 0.24 2.38 13.27
C PRO A 10 -0.03 3.74 12.61
N VAL A 11 0.92 4.25 11.82
CA VAL A 11 0.79 5.45 10.99
C VAL A 11 0.45 5.04 9.57
N ALA A 12 -0.63 5.60 9.03
CA ALA A 12 -0.96 5.48 7.61
C ALA A 12 -0.19 6.55 6.85
N ARG A 13 0.57 6.14 5.84
CA ARG A 13 1.31 7.03 4.95
C ARG A 13 0.72 6.95 3.55
N VAL A 14 0.43 8.10 2.98
CA VAL A 14 -0.17 8.26 1.66
C VAL A 14 0.73 9.17 0.85
N CYS A 15 1.10 8.75 -0.35
CA CYS A 15 1.77 9.61 -1.31
C CYS A 15 0.87 9.76 -2.53
N LEU A 16 0.63 11.00 -2.95
CA LEU A 16 -0.06 11.34 -4.19
C LEU A 16 0.96 12.02 -5.08
N ASP A 17 1.48 11.33 -6.08
CA ASP A 17 2.63 11.76 -6.88
C ASP A 17 3.79 12.24 -5.96
N ASP A 18 4.15 13.53 -5.97
CA ASP A 18 5.24 14.10 -5.14
C ASP A 18 4.84 14.54 -3.72
N SER A 19 3.55 14.48 -3.36
CA SER A 19 3.05 14.97 -2.08
C SER A 19 2.82 13.82 -1.10
N SER A 20 3.49 13.87 0.05
CA SER A 20 3.37 12.87 1.12
C SER A 20 2.53 13.38 2.29
N TYR A 21 1.67 12.52 2.79
CA TYR A 21 0.78 12.77 3.93
C TYR A 21 0.90 11.60 4.91
N GLU A 22 0.88 11.90 6.20
CA GLU A 22 0.92 10.90 7.26
C GLU A 22 -0.14 11.19 8.31
N LYS A 23 -0.81 10.14 8.80
CA LYS A 23 -1.78 10.26 9.90
C LYS A 23 -1.65 9.07 10.83
N GLN A 24 -1.52 9.34 12.11
CA GLN A 24 -1.50 8.30 13.12
C GLN A 24 -2.93 7.80 13.36
N LEU A 25 -3.21 6.56 12.97
CA LEU A 25 -4.55 5.96 13.08
C LEU A 25 -4.62 4.88 14.16
N ASN A 26 -3.49 4.28 14.56
CA ASN A 26 -3.43 3.27 15.63
C ASN A 26 -4.50 2.17 15.45
N ARG A 27 -5.48 2.10 16.36
CA ARG A 27 -6.57 1.09 16.36
C ARG A 27 -7.74 1.47 15.45
N ASP A 28 -7.84 2.74 15.06
CA ASP A 28 -8.93 3.29 14.25
C ASP A 28 -8.63 3.24 12.75
N MET A 29 -7.52 2.61 12.34
CA MET A 29 -7.10 2.49 10.94
C MET A 29 -8.21 1.99 10.02
N ALA A 30 -8.95 0.95 10.41
CA ALA A 30 -10.04 0.42 9.58
C ALA A 30 -11.20 1.42 9.41
N ARG A 31 -11.44 2.28 10.40
CA ARG A 31 -12.54 3.26 10.40
C ARG A 31 -12.18 4.49 9.58
N ASP A 32 -10.97 5.00 9.76
CA ASP A 32 -10.61 6.35 9.34
C ASP A 32 -9.76 6.39 8.06
N ILE A 33 -9.27 5.26 7.55
CA ILE A 33 -8.37 5.23 6.39
C ILE A 33 -9.01 5.82 5.13
N LEU A 34 -10.26 5.47 4.82
CA LEU A 34 -10.94 6.00 3.62
C LEU A 34 -11.11 7.51 3.72
N LYS A 35 -11.56 8.00 4.88
CA LYS A 35 -11.69 9.43 5.15
C LYS A 35 -10.34 10.15 5.00
N PHE A 36 -9.26 9.55 5.50
CA PHE A 36 -7.92 10.12 5.36
C PHE A 36 -7.48 10.20 3.89
N LEU A 37 -7.76 9.18 3.08
CA LEU A 37 -7.48 9.21 1.65
C LEU A 37 -8.27 10.32 0.93
N GLU A 38 -9.55 10.50 1.28
CA GLU A 38 -10.37 11.61 0.76
C GLU A 38 -9.80 12.98 1.16
N GLU A 39 -9.38 13.14 2.41
CA GLU A 39 -8.72 14.36 2.90
C GLU A 39 -7.44 14.67 2.11
N CYS A 40 -6.64 13.65 1.75
CA CYS A 40 -5.43 13.82 0.93
C CYS A 40 -5.76 14.23 -0.52
N LEU A 41 -6.77 13.61 -1.14
CA LEU A 41 -7.22 13.95 -2.49
C LEU A 41 -7.78 15.38 -2.54
N ALA A 42 -8.59 15.75 -1.55
CA ALA A 42 -9.17 17.08 -1.45
C ALA A 42 -8.10 18.19 -1.33
N GLN A 43 -7.00 17.93 -0.63
CA GLN A 43 -5.86 18.87 -0.55
C GLN A 43 -5.19 19.13 -1.91
N LYS A 44 -5.36 18.23 -2.88
CA LYS A 44 -4.92 18.40 -4.27
C LYS A 44 -6.03 18.86 -5.22
N ASN A 45 -7.22 19.20 -4.71
CA ASN A 45 -8.42 19.43 -5.50
C ASN A 45 -8.72 18.28 -6.47
N ALA A 46 -8.43 17.05 -6.06
CA ALA A 46 -8.63 15.85 -6.85
C ALA A 46 -9.72 14.96 -6.26
N THR A 47 -10.21 14.06 -7.09
CA THR A 47 -11.23 13.06 -6.78
C THR A 47 -10.69 11.66 -7.00
N TRP A 48 -11.47 10.65 -6.63
CA TRP A 48 -11.14 9.26 -6.89
C TRP A 48 -10.95 8.96 -8.39
N GLN A 49 -11.66 9.69 -9.26
CA GLN A 49 -11.62 9.51 -10.72
C GLN A 49 -10.33 10.04 -11.36
N ASP A 50 -9.56 10.88 -10.66
CA ASP A 50 -8.28 11.41 -11.14
C ASP A 50 -7.10 10.43 -10.94
N LEU A 51 -7.37 9.33 -10.24
CA LEU A 51 -6.41 8.25 -10.02
C LEU A 51 -6.28 7.41 -11.29
N ALA A 52 -5.03 7.20 -11.71
CA ALA A 52 -4.69 6.41 -12.88
C ALA A 52 -4.11 5.03 -12.50
N ALA A 53 -3.52 4.92 -11.31
CA ALA A 53 -2.96 3.67 -10.80
C ALA A 53 -2.84 3.73 -9.27
N LEU A 54 -2.80 2.55 -8.66
CA LEU A 54 -2.65 2.34 -7.23
C LEU A 54 -1.38 1.55 -6.93
N ALA A 55 -0.69 1.90 -5.86
CA ALA A 55 0.45 1.16 -5.35
C ALA A 55 0.30 0.97 -3.84
N VAL A 56 0.47 -0.27 -3.37
CA VAL A 56 0.38 -0.58 -1.93
C VAL A 56 1.62 -1.29 -1.47
N PHE A 57 2.12 -0.88 -0.29
CA PHE A 57 3.22 -1.56 0.35
C PHE A 57 2.76 -2.93 0.85
N ALA A 58 3.36 -3.99 0.31
CA ALA A 58 2.97 -5.37 0.61
C ALA A 58 3.43 -5.81 2.00
N GLY A 59 4.49 -5.21 2.54
CA GLY A 59 5.12 -5.61 3.80
C GLY A 59 6.62 -5.94 3.65
N PRO A 60 7.27 -6.46 4.71
CA PRO A 60 6.67 -6.89 5.98
C PRO A 60 6.16 -5.75 6.87
N GLY A 61 5.35 -6.06 7.87
CA GLY A 61 4.77 -5.07 8.78
C GLY A 61 3.57 -5.56 9.59
N SER A 62 2.80 -4.61 10.12
CA SER A 62 1.57 -4.83 10.89
C SER A 62 0.60 -5.73 10.13
N PHE A 63 0.35 -6.92 10.67
CA PHE A 63 -0.54 -7.90 10.06
C PHE A 63 -1.94 -7.33 9.78
N THR A 64 -2.52 -6.65 10.76
CA THR A 64 -3.83 -6.00 10.64
C THR A 64 -3.77 -4.81 9.68
N GLY A 65 -2.74 -3.97 9.80
CA GLY A 65 -2.60 -2.77 8.98
C GLY A 65 -2.46 -3.10 7.49
N LEU A 66 -1.53 -4.00 7.15
CA LEU A 66 -1.30 -4.44 5.78
C LEU A 66 -2.56 -5.04 5.13
N ARG A 67 -3.35 -5.80 5.90
CA ARG A 67 -4.64 -6.35 5.41
C ARG A 67 -5.67 -5.25 5.15
N ILE A 68 -5.78 -4.28 6.05
CA ILE A 68 -6.68 -3.14 5.87
C ILE A 68 -6.27 -2.37 4.60
N GLY A 69 -4.99 -2.01 4.48
CA GLY A 69 -4.48 -1.30 3.32
C GLY A 69 -4.70 -2.05 2.01
N ALA A 70 -4.33 -3.33 1.95
CA ALA A 70 -4.53 -4.15 0.76
C ALA A 70 -6.01 -4.31 0.40
N THR A 71 -6.90 -4.49 1.39
CA THR A 71 -8.35 -4.61 1.15
C THR A 71 -8.91 -3.32 0.58
N VAL A 72 -8.61 -2.17 1.19
CA VAL A 72 -9.07 -0.87 0.70
C VAL A 72 -8.59 -0.61 -0.72
N MET A 73 -7.30 -0.85 -0.99
CA MET A 73 -6.70 -0.59 -2.29
C MET A 73 -7.22 -1.53 -3.38
N ASN A 74 -7.44 -2.82 -3.06
CA ASN A 74 -8.07 -3.76 -3.99
C ASN A 74 -9.50 -3.33 -4.35
N THR A 75 -10.30 -2.93 -3.36
CA THR A 75 -11.67 -2.45 -3.58
C THR A 75 -11.69 -1.19 -4.45
N LEU A 76 -10.76 -0.25 -4.22
CA LEU A 76 -10.62 0.95 -5.05
C LEU A 76 -10.17 0.61 -6.47
N SER A 77 -9.20 -0.29 -6.63
CA SER A 77 -8.73 -0.76 -7.94
C SER A 77 -9.86 -1.36 -8.76
N ASP A 78 -10.66 -2.23 -8.15
CA ASP A 78 -11.81 -2.87 -8.79
C ASP A 78 -12.90 -1.85 -9.14
N SER A 79 -13.30 -1.01 -8.18
CA SER A 79 -14.38 -0.02 -8.35
C SER A 79 -14.05 1.03 -9.41
N LEU A 80 -12.78 1.44 -9.51
CA LEU A 80 -12.31 2.44 -10.48
C LEU A 80 -11.78 1.80 -11.77
N SER A 81 -11.66 0.47 -11.82
CA SER A 81 -11.06 -0.27 -12.95
C SER A 81 -9.65 0.22 -13.33
N ILE A 82 -8.82 0.53 -12.32
CA ILE A 82 -7.43 1.00 -12.48
C ILE A 82 -6.43 -0.05 -11.98
N PRO A 83 -5.22 -0.12 -12.57
CA PRO A 83 -4.21 -1.10 -12.16
C PRO A 83 -3.75 -0.88 -10.72
N ILE A 84 -3.44 -1.99 -10.06
CA ILE A 84 -2.84 -2.01 -8.72
C ILE A 84 -1.51 -2.76 -8.74
N ILE A 85 -0.51 -2.18 -8.08
CA ILE A 85 0.80 -2.79 -7.85
C ILE A 85 0.99 -3.04 -6.35
N SER A 86 1.33 -4.27 -6.01
CA SER A 86 1.76 -4.67 -4.68
C SER A 86 3.28 -4.77 -4.68
N GLN A 87 3.94 -3.95 -3.86
CA GLN A 87 5.40 -3.85 -3.89
C GLN A 87 5.98 -3.82 -2.48
N ARG A 88 7.18 -4.38 -2.35
CA ARG A 88 7.97 -4.41 -1.12
C ARG A 88 9.38 -3.91 -1.37
N ASN A 89 10.11 -3.66 -0.29
CA ASN A 89 11.55 -3.49 -0.36
C ASN A 89 12.19 -4.84 -0.74
N SER A 90 13.28 -4.83 -1.51
CA SER A 90 14.03 -6.08 -1.75
C SER A 90 14.65 -6.54 -0.45
N ASP A 91 14.48 -7.83 -0.14
CA ASP A 91 15.27 -8.52 0.89
C ASP A 91 16.71 -8.82 0.43
N ASP A 92 17.08 -8.42 -0.79
CA ASP A 92 18.39 -8.73 -1.34
C ASP A 92 19.43 -7.83 -0.67
N SER A 93 20.18 -8.41 0.27
CA SER A 93 21.25 -7.81 1.06
C SER A 93 22.48 -7.36 0.24
N LYS A 94 22.33 -7.23 -1.08
CA LYS A 94 23.40 -6.95 -2.04
C LYS A 94 23.33 -5.57 -2.70
N THR A 95 22.29 -4.79 -2.44
CA THR A 95 22.22 -3.40 -2.89
C THR A 95 22.41 -2.47 -1.71
N ASP A 96 23.67 -2.32 -1.30
CA ASP A 96 24.12 -1.12 -0.61
C ASP A 96 24.01 0.08 -1.56
N GLN A 97 23.62 1.24 -1.00
CA GLN A 97 23.39 2.53 -1.64
C GLN A 97 22.07 2.71 -2.45
N GLY A 98 21.05 3.25 -1.77
CA GLY A 98 20.12 4.23 -2.38
C GLY A 98 18.76 3.72 -2.86
N ASP A 99 18.66 2.50 -3.39
CA ASP A 99 17.45 1.98 -4.07
C ASP A 99 16.52 1.14 -3.16
N GLN A 100 16.27 1.64 -1.95
CA GLN A 100 15.35 1.02 -0.98
C GLN A 100 13.90 1.51 -1.08
N ASP A 101 13.56 2.36 -2.06
CA ASP A 101 12.19 2.89 -2.17
C ASP A 101 11.31 1.96 -3.01
N TRP A 102 10.46 1.18 -2.34
CA TRP A 102 9.42 0.38 -2.98
C TRP A 102 8.54 1.22 -3.92
N ARG A 103 8.36 2.52 -3.67
CA ARG A 103 7.57 3.42 -4.54
C ARG A 103 8.21 3.59 -5.90
N GLY A 104 9.54 3.75 -5.96
CA GLY A 104 10.28 3.85 -7.22
C GLY A 104 10.11 2.59 -8.07
N ARG A 105 10.17 1.41 -7.44
CA ARG A 105 9.90 0.14 -8.13
C ARG A 105 8.46 0.01 -8.58
N ALA A 106 7.51 0.42 -7.74
CA ALA A 106 6.10 0.43 -8.12
C ALA A 106 5.86 1.35 -9.33
N LEU A 107 6.49 2.53 -9.37
CA LEU A 107 6.42 3.46 -10.51
C LEU A 107 6.94 2.83 -11.80
N VAL A 108 8.08 2.13 -11.76
CA VAL A 108 8.61 1.41 -12.93
C VAL A 108 7.63 0.36 -13.43
N ARG A 109 7.04 -0.43 -12.52
CA ARG A 109 6.04 -1.46 -12.87
C ARG A 109 4.77 -0.85 -13.47
N ILE A 110 4.29 0.26 -12.91
CA ILE A 110 3.15 1.02 -13.44
C ILE A 110 3.45 1.53 -14.85
N ASN A 111 4.65 2.10 -15.08
CA ASN A 111 5.05 2.59 -16.40
C ASN A 111 5.18 1.47 -17.44
N ASN A 112 5.55 0.26 -16.99
CA ASN A 112 5.56 -0.95 -17.82
C ASN A 112 4.16 -1.54 -18.06
N LYS A 113 3.09 -0.88 -17.58
CA LYS A 113 1.69 -1.33 -17.67
C LYS A 113 1.43 -2.67 -17.00
N GLU A 114 2.18 -2.99 -15.95
CA GLU A 114 1.91 -4.15 -15.11
C GLU A 114 0.66 -3.93 -14.25
N ASN A 115 0.04 -5.03 -13.83
CA ASN A 115 -1.10 -5.02 -12.92
C ASN A 115 -1.16 -6.34 -12.15
N ASP A 116 -0.99 -6.29 -10.83
CA ASP A 116 -1.04 -7.47 -9.97
C ASP A 116 -2.47 -8.00 -9.80
N LYS A 117 -3.48 -7.21 -10.19
CA LYS A 117 -4.93 -7.44 -10.07
C LYS A 117 -5.44 -7.53 -8.63
N ILE A 118 -4.70 -8.18 -7.75
CA ILE A 118 -4.99 -8.33 -6.34
C ILE A 118 -3.67 -8.14 -5.57
N ALA A 119 -3.62 -7.09 -4.76
CA ALA A 119 -2.55 -6.91 -3.80
C ALA A 119 -2.71 -7.87 -2.62
N GLN A 120 -1.64 -8.61 -2.31
CA GLN A 120 -1.59 -9.54 -1.20
C GLN A 120 -0.52 -9.11 -0.19
N PRO A 121 -0.87 -9.02 1.11
CA PRO A 121 0.11 -8.75 2.15
C PRO A 121 1.17 -9.85 2.26
N PHE A 122 2.42 -9.44 2.45
CA PHE A 122 3.55 -10.27 2.79
C PHE A 122 3.91 -10.06 4.26
N TYR A 123 3.79 -11.12 5.07
CA TYR A 123 3.99 -11.02 6.53
C TYR A 123 5.41 -11.33 7.00
N GLY A 124 6.32 -11.74 6.09
CA GLY A 124 7.72 -12.04 6.42
C GLY A 124 7.96 -13.32 7.22
N ALA A 125 6.92 -13.95 7.78
CA ALA A 125 7.02 -15.19 8.53
C ALA A 125 5.89 -16.16 8.17
N GLY A 126 6.16 -17.46 8.36
CA GLY A 126 5.14 -18.50 8.22
C GLY A 126 4.05 -18.38 9.30
N PRO A 127 2.89 -19.02 9.07
CA PRO A 127 1.79 -18.99 10.02
C PRO A 127 2.20 -19.62 11.36
N ASN A 128 1.95 -18.91 12.47
CA ASN A 128 2.21 -19.42 13.81
C ASN A 128 1.07 -20.36 14.22
N ILE A 129 1.20 -21.65 13.87
CA ILE A 129 0.20 -22.68 14.15
C ILE A 129 0.55 -23.47 15.41
N THR A 130 -0.44 -23.73 16.26
CA THR A 130 -0.30 -24.71 17.34
C THR A 130 -0.25 -26.11 16.72
N LYS A 131 0.84 -26.84 16.95
CA LYS A 131 0.97 -28.23 16.48
C LYS A 131 -0.05 -29.11 17.22
N PRO A 132 -0.74 -30.05 16.54
CA PRO A 132 -1.63 -31.00 17.20
C PRO A 132 -0.87 -31.76 18.29
N ARG A 133 -1.46 -31.90 19.49
CA ARG A 133 -0.92 -32.80 20.51
C ARG A 133 -1.13 -34.25 20.03
N LYS A 134 -0.05 -35.03 20.02
CA LYS A 134 -0.09 -36.48 19.79
C LYS A 134 -0.78 -37.18 20.94
#